data_AF-A0A6M3JI83-F1
#
_entry.id   AF-A0A6M3JI83-F1
#
_cell.length_a   1.000
_cell.length_b   1.000
_cell.length_c   1.000
_cell.angle_alpha   90.00
_cell.angle_beta   90.00
_cell.angle_gamma   90.00
#
_symmetry.space_group_name_H-M   'P 1'
#
loop_
_entity.id
_entity.type
_entity.pdbx_description
1 polymer ?
#
loop_
_entity_poly.entity_id
_entity_poly.type
_entity_poly.pdbx_seq_one_letter_code
_entity_poly.pdbx_strand_id
1 'polypeptide(L)'
;MKFNYQNDFVSKYPADSFVVKVNFKTSYITGDTISTCTASAYDDTDTDKTASMISSVVASLPSSASFKLSGGTAGKTYSLKVISVTATSFQYTKYLTCDVYGSVALNSKLADPSANSYVTLTEADEYIRSKRGHSSVWDTLSQEGKKHILIEACKDINRFNFINEPYYSNQALPFPDSTHETLSGDVATPLSTTRIKNTNFSSDSYGSEKYNHNYWQYGTLHITNATPLRDIRNVASSNAVNDIVTLDSALSGTPTVNTDFILFAPLDVNVKYAQIEQALFIVETEGSKSIFRAKAIGIEETQIGDVRIRFQKGASSQKIALSPIAHKLLSRYLRRSYRIGRA
;
A
#
# COMPACT_ATOMS: atom_id res chain seq x y z
N MET A 1 -28.98 21.50 -23.49
CA MET A 1 -28.48 20.38 -22.68
C MET A 1 -27.26 20.88 -21.91
N LYS A 2 -27.41 21.25 -20.63
CA LYS A 2 -26.29 21.71 -19.80
C LYS A 2 -25.62 20.47 -19.21
N PHE A 3 -24.49 20.08 -19.77
CA PHE A 3 -23.63 19.05 -19.20
C PHE A 3 -22.95 19.64 -17.96
N ASN A 4 -23.35 19.19 -16.76
CA ASN A 4 -22.67 19.55 -15.53
C ASN A 4 -21.64 18.44 -15.21
N TYR A 5 -20.37 18.74 -15.44
CA TYR A 5 -19.20 17.88 -15.21
C TYR A 5 -18.86 17.69 -13.73
N GLN A 6 -19.86 17.52 -12.85
CA GLN A 6 -19.60 16.92 -11.55
C GLN A 6 -19.46 15.41 -11.78
N ASN A 7 -18.29 15.00 -12.29
CA ASN A 7 -17.97 13.60 -12.49
C ASN A 7 -17.86 12.95 -11.10
N ASP A 8 -18.92 12.27 -10.70
CA ASP A 8 -18.88 11.35 -9.58
C ASP A 8 -17.83 10.28 -9.93
N PHE A 9 -16.77 10.19 -9.11
CA PHE A 9 -15.62 9.34 -9.37
C PHE A 9 -15.60 8.17 -8.38
N VAL A 10 -15.31 6.97 -8.87
CA VAL A 10 -15.14 5.75 -8.10
C VAL A 10 -13.81 5.13 -8.50
N SER A 11 -13.10 4.56 -7.54
CA SER A 11 -11.92 3.76 -7.82
C SER A 11 -12.05 2.39 -7.19
N LYS A 12 -11.45 1.39 -7.83
CA LYS A 12 -11.46 0.02 -7.32
C LYS A 12 -10.26 -0.78 -7.84
N TYR A 13 -10.12 -1.99 -7.32
CA TYR A 13 -9.26 -3.02 -7.90
C TYR A 13 -10.09 -4.07 -8.66
N PRO A 14 -9.51 -4.84 -9.59
CA PRO A 14 -10.23 -5.86 -10.36
C PRO A 14 -11.03 -6.83 -9.48
N ALA A 15 -10.44 -7.24 -8.34
CA ALA A 15 -11.04 -8.18 -7.40
C ALA A 15 -12.12 -7.56 -6.50
N ASP A 16 -12.16 -6.24 -6.37
CA ASP A 16 -13.12 -5.59 -5.48
C ASP A 16 -14.55 -5.75 -6.00
N SER A 17 -15.47 -5.89 -5.05
CA SER A 17 -16.90 -5.84 -5.34
C SER A 17 -17.68 -5.12 -4.25
N PHE A 18 -18.45 -4.12 -4.65
CA PHE A 18 -19.26 -3.30 -3.74
C PHE A 18 -20.49 -2.74 -4.45
N VAL A 19 -21.45 -2.23 -3.67
CA VAL A 19 -22.67 -1.62 -4.20
C VAL A 19 -22.46 -0.12 -4.38
N VAL A 20 -22.66 0.36 -5.61
CA VAL A 20 -22.70 1.79 -5.93
C VAL A 20 -24.14 2.27 -5.80
N LYS A 21 -24.35 3.38 -5.09
CA LYS A 21 -25.66 4.04 -4.95
C LYS A 21 -25.63 5.40 -5.64
N VAL A 22 -26.52 5.61 -6.60
CA VAL A 22 -26.66 6.85 -7.36
C VAL A 22 -27.98 7.51 -7.01
N ASN A 23 -27.92 8.75 -6.54
CA ASN A 23 -29.09 9.52 -6.14
C ASN A 23 -29.47 10.54 -7.23
N PHE A 24 -30.73 10.53 -7.65
CA PHE A 24 -31.32 11.42 -8.66
C PHE A 24 -32.21 12.51 -8.06
N LYS A 25 -32.31 12.63 -6.72
CA LYS A 25 -33.20 13.56 -6.02
C LYS A 25 -33.07 15.01 -6.48
N THR A 26 -31.87 15.48 -6.83
CA THR A 26 -31.63 16.84 -7.33
C THR A 26 -31.90 17.01 -8.82
N SER A 27 -32.06 15.91 -9.55
CA SER A 27 -32.33 15.89 -10.99
C SER A 27 -33.81 15.76 -11.29
N TYR A 28 -34.58 15.11 -10.39
CA TYR A 28 -36.00 14.88 -10.55
C TYR A 28 -36.83 16.15 -10.37
N ILE A 29 -37.92 16.24 -11.14
CA ILE A 29 -38.98 17.21 -10.87
C ILE A 29 -39.70 16.79 -9.58
N THR A 30 -40.15 17.76 -8.78
CA THR A 30 -40.91 17.48 -7.54
C THR A 30 -42.08 16.55 -7.81
N GLY A 31 -42.11 15.40 -7.12
CA GLY A 31 -43.15 14.38 -7.27
C GLY A 31 -42.76 13.20 -8.17
N ASP A 32 -41.66 13.28 -8.93
CA ASP A 32 -41.18 12.16 -9.73
C ASP A 32 -40.67 11.02 -8.83
N THR A 33 -40.95 9.79 -9.26
CA THR A 33 -40.46 8.56 -8.64
C THR A 33 -39.82 7.66 -9.69
N ILE A 34 -38.77 6.96 -9.31
CA ILE A 34 -38.09 6.00 -10.17
C ILE A 34 -39.00 4.80 -10.47
N SER A 35 -39.21 4.50 -11.74
CA SER A 35 -39.94 3.30 -12.20
C SER A 35 -38.96 2.20 -12.57
N THR A 36 -37.98 2.50 -13.42
CA THR A 36 -36.93 1.55 -13.82
C THR A 36 -35.56 2.21 -13.80
N CYS A 37 -34.51 1.39 -13.75
CA CYS A 37 -33.15 1.85 -13.91
C CYS A 37 -32.29 0.83 -14.65
N THR A 38 -31.35 1.34 -15.43
CA THR A 38 -30.29 0.56 -16.06
C THR A 38 -28.94 1.19 -15.73
N ALA A 39 -27.90 0.36 -15.67
CA ALA A 39 -26.54 0.81 -15.52
C ALA A 39 -25.66 0.06 -16.52
N SER A 40 -24.82 0.78 -17.25
CA SER A 40 -23.86 0.24 -18.21
C SER A 40 -22.46 0.76 -17.96
N ALA A 41 -21.45 -0.02 -18.39
CA ALA A 41 -20.04 0.31 -18.25
C ALA A 41 -19.36 0.22 -19.62
N TYR A 42 -18.59 1.24 -19.98
CA TYR A 42 -17.83 1.31 -21.23
C TYR A 42 -16.36 1.59 -20.92
N ASP A 43 -15.45 0.97 -21.66
CA ASP A 43 -14.02 1.29 -21.55
C ASP A 43 -13.65 2.57 -22.35
N ASP A 44 -12.36 2.87 -22.39
CA ASP A 44 -11.78 4.02 -23.10
C ASP A 44 -11.94 3.96 -24.63
N THR A 45 -12.41 2.83 -25.16
CA THR A 45 -12.68 2.61 -26.59
C THR A 45 -14.18 2.51 -26.89
N ASP A 46 -15.04 2.90 -25.95
CA ASP A 46 -16.50 2.74 -26.01
C ASP A 46 -16.97 1.27 -26.14
N THR A 47 -16.11 0.30 -25.80
CA THR A 47 -16.51 -1.11 -25.80
C THR A 47 -17.36 -1.40 -24.55
N ASP A 48 -18.51 -2.03 -24.74
CA ASP A 48 -19.42 -2.40 -23.63
C ASP A 48 -18.80 -3.49 -22.74
N LYS A 49 -18.68 -3.19 -21.44
CA LYS A 49 -18.18 -4.07 -20.38
C LYS A 49 -19.23 -4.29 -19.28
N THR A 50 -20.49 -3.96 -19.54
CA THR A 50 -21.58 -4.03 -18.57
C THR A 50 -21.69 -5.42 -17.95
N ALA A 51 -21.70 -6.48 -18.77
CA ALA A 51 -21.84 -7.86 -18.28
C ALA A 51 -20.69 -8.32 -17.37
N SER A 52 -19.47 -7.79 -17.57
CA SER A 52 -18.31 -8.15 -16.74
C SER A 52 -18.12 -7.25 -15.52
N MET A 53 -18.77 -6.09 -15.49
CA MET A 53 -18.57 -5.10 -14.42
C MET A 53 -19.79 -4.83 -13.54
N ILE A 54 -20.99 -4.88 -14.10
CA ILE A 54 -22.23 -4.45 -13.42
C ILE A 54 -23.17 -5.63 -13.28
N SER A 55 -23.70 -5.81 -12.06
CA SER A 55 -24.75 -6.77 -11.76
C SER A 55 -25.75 -6.18 -10.76
N SER A 56 -26.89 -6.86 -10.56
CA SER A 56 -27.88 -6.51 -9.53
C SER A 56 -28.32 -5.04 -9.55
N VAL A 57 -28.72 -4.54 -10.73
CA VAL A 57 -29.25 -3.17 -10.87
C VAL A 57 -30.65 -3.12 -10.25
N VAL A 58 -30.83 -2.27 -9.25
CA VAL A 58 -32.06 -2.15 -8.44
C VAL A 58 -32.46 -0.69 -8.34
N ALA A 59 -33.71 -0.39 -8.67
CA ALA A 59 -34.34 0.89 -8.40
C ALA A 59 -34.79 0.94 -6.93
N SER A 60 -34.43 1.99 -6.22
CA SER A 60 -34.79 2.23 -4.82
C SER A 60 -35.57 3.54 -4.71
N LEU A 61 -36.86 3.41 -4.41
CA LEU A 61 -37.77 4.54 -4.29
C LEU A 61 -37.34 5.52 -3.17
N PRO A 62 -37.59 6.83 -3.34
CA PRO A 62 -38.23 7.44 -4.49
C PRO A 62 -37.27 7.79 -5.64
N SER A 63 -35.97 7.91 -5.38
CA SER A 63 -35.04 8.63 -6.30
C SER A 63 -33.62 8.08 -6.34
N SER A 64 -33.40 6.83 -5.96
CA SER A 64 -32.07 6.23 -5.98
C SER A 64 -32.03 4.97 -6.85
N ALA A 65 -30.88 4.73 -7.47
CA ALA A 65 -30.57 3.46 -8.10
C ALA A 65 -29.33 2.88 -7.42
N SER A 66 -29.26 1.56 -7.34
CA SER A 66 -28.07 0.87 -6.85
C SER A 66 -27.69 -0.28 -7.77
N PHE A 67 -26.40 -0.53 -7.91
CA PHE A 67 -25.90 -1.68 -8.66
C PHE A 67 -24.63 -2.21 -8.02
N LYS A 68 -24.37 -3.51 -8.18
CA LYS A 68 -23.13 -4.13 -7.74
C LYS A 68 -22.08 -3.95 -8.83
N LEU A 69 -20.99 -3.28 -8.47
CA LEU A 69 -19.81 -3.10 -9.32
C LEU A 69 -18.78 -4.17 -8.95
N SER A 70 -18.23 -4.86 -9.95
CA SER A 70 -17.21 -5.92 -9.82
C SER A 70 -16.32 -5.95 -11.07
N GLY A 71 -15.31 -6.81 -11.14
CA GLY A 71 -14.49 -7.00 -12.34
C GLY A 71 -13.71 -5.77 -12.84
N GLY A 72 -13.52 -5.65 -14.14
CA GLY A 72 -12.71 -4.61 -14.77
C GLY A 72 -11.24 -5.00 -14.91
N THR A 73 -10.56 -4.39 -15.89
CA THR A 73 -9.16 -4.65 -16.22
C THR A 73 -8.28 -3.63 -15.50
N ALA A 74 -7.21 -4.13 -14.88
CA ALA A 74 -6.17 -3.31 -14.26
C ALA A 74 -5.62 -2.23 -15.20
N GLY A 75 -5.45 -1.01 -14.70
CA GLY A 75 -4.90 0.13 -15.43
C GLY A 75 -5.87 0.77 -16.44
N LYS A 76 -7.16 0.42 -16.38
CA LYS A 76 -8.20 0.99 -17.26
C LYS A 76 -9.17 1.87 -16.50
N THR A 77 -9.64 2.90 -17.20
CA THR A 77 -10.73 3.78 -16.77
C THR A 77 -11.99 3.41 -17.53
N TYR A 78 -13.11 3.37 -16.81
CA TYR A 78 -14.42 3.03 -17.35
C TYR A 78 -15.39 4.18 -17.15
N SER A 79 -16.23 4.45 -18.15
CA SER A 79 -17.39 5.32 -18.05
C SER A 79 -18.60 4.50 -17.65
N LEU A 80 -19.16 4.78 -16.48
CA LEU A 80 -20.40 4.16 -15.99
C LEU A 80 -21.57 5.09 -16.32
N LYS A 81 -22.55 4.59 -17.06
CA LYS A 81 -23.77 5.32 -17.41
C LYS A 81 -24.95 4.73 -16.65
N VAL A 82 -25.62 5.54 -15.85
CA VAL A 82 -26.82 5.14 -15.10
C VAL A 82 -28.01 5.91 -15.63
N ILE A 83 -28.99 5.19 -16.17
CA ILE A 83 -30.23 5.75 -16.70
C ILE A 83 -31.35 5.38 -15.74
N SER A 84 -32.11 6.38 -15.32
CA SER A 84 -33.32 6.22 -14.56
C SER A 84 -34.52 6.67 -15.38
N VAL A 85 -35.59 5.88 -15.38
CA VAL A 85 -36.87 6.21 -16.02
C VAL A 85 -37.93 6.39 -14.94
N THR A 86 -38.66 7.50 -14.98
CA THR A 86 -39.77 7.76 -14.03
C THR A 86 -41.06 7.07 -14.46
N ALA A 87 -42.05 7.03 -13.56
CA ALA A 87 -43.38 6.51 -13.88
C ALA A 87 -44.08 7.27 -15.04
N THR A 88 -43.67 8.51 -15.29
CA THR A 88 -44.14 9.38 -16.39
C THR A 88 -43.26 9.30 -17.64
N SER A 89 -42.36 8.32 -17.71
CA SER A 89 -41.46 8.07 -18.84
C SER A 89 -40.38 9.13 -19.10
N PHE A 90 -40.12 10.04 -18.14
CA PHE A 90 -38.95 10.92 -18.23
C PHE A 90 -37.68 10.12 -17.96
N GLN A 91 -36.62 10.40 -18.74
CA GLN A 91 -35.32 9.76 -18.59
C GLN A 91 -34.30 10.73 -18.00
N TYR A 92 -33.61 10.27 -16.95
CA TYR A 92 -32.53 10.98 -16.30
C TYR A 92 -31.25 10.15 -16.41
N THR A 93 -30.17 10.76 -16.91
CA THR A 93 -28.88 10.08 -17.08
C THR A 93 -27.84 10.69 -16.15
N LYS A 94 -27.08 9.83 -15.45
CA LYS A 94 -25.88 10.20 -14.72
C LYS A 94 -24.68 9.41 -15.25
N TYR A 95 -23.52 10.06 -15.26
CA TYR A 95 -22.25 9.43 -15.61
C TYR A 95 -21.35 9.40 -14.38
N LEU A 96 -20.65 8.29 -14.19
CA LEU A 96 -19.59 8.14 -13.22
C LEU A 96 -18.33 7.69 -13.94
N THR A 97 -17.18 8.06 -13.41
CA THR A 97 -15.89 7.53 -13.87
C THR A 97 -15.41 6.48 -12.87
N CYS A 98 -15.01 5.32 -13.37
CA CYS A 98 -14.50 4.21 -12.56
C CYS A 98 -13.06 3.87 -12.97
N ASP A 99 -12.10 4.19 -12.12
CA ASP A 99 -10.70 3.79 -12.32
C ASP A 99 -10.45 2.42 -11.69
N VAL A 100 -9.92 1.49 -12.49
CA VAL A 100 -9.54 0.15 -12.03
C VAL A 100 -8.02 0.07 -11.93
N TYR A 101 -7.49 0.13 -10.72
CA TYR A 101 -6.05 0.07 -10.48
C TYR A 101 -5.50 -1.35 -10.65
N GLY A 102 -4.24 -1.47 -11.06
CA GLY A 102 -3.57 -2.77 -11.09
C GLY A 102 -3.41 -3.36 -9.70
N SER A 103 -3.42 -4.69 -9.60
CA SER A 103 -2.97 -5.33 -8.36
C SER A 103 -1.51 -5.01 -8.15
N VAL A 104 -1.13 -4.73 -6.91
CA VAL A 104 0.26 -4.42 -6.56
C VAL A 104 0.75 -5.44 -5.54
N ALA A 105 1.97 -5.94 -5.76
CA ALA A 105 2.66 -6.80 -4.83
C ALA A 105 3.49 -5.95 -3.85
N LEU A 106 3.41 -6.27 -2.56
CA LEU A 106 4.36 -5.77 -1.58
C LEU A 106 5.65 -6.58 -1.72
N ASN A 107 6.75 -5.88 -1.97
CA ASN A 107 8.09 -6.44 -1.89
C ASN A 107 8.77 -5.89 -0.64
N SER A 108 8.78 -6.72 0.42
CA SER A 108 9.39 -6.42 1.72
C SER A 108 10.81 -6.97 1.87
N LYS A 109 11.41 -7.48 0.78
CA LYS A 109 12.74 -8.05 0.81
C LYS A 109 13.76 -6.94 1.04
N LEU A 110 14.45 -6.98 2.18
CA LEU A 110 15.49 -6.03 2.54
C LEU A 110 16.56 -5.96 1.45
N ALA A 111 17.01 -4.75 1.13
CA ALA A 111 18.04 -4.45 0.14
C ALA A 111 17.73 -4.90 -1.32
N ASP A 112 16.51 -5.35 -1.61
CA ASP A 112 16.09 -5.70 -2.96
C ASP A 112 15.94 -4.42 -3.82
N PRO A 113 16.46 -4.40 -5.07
CA PRO A 113 16.38 -3.25 -5.96
C PRO A 113 14.95 -2.91 -6.41
N SER A 114 13.98 -3.77 -6.12
CA SER A 114 12.55 -3.59 -6.38
C SER A 114 11.70 -3.55 -5.11
N ALA A 115 12.32 -3.47 -3.93
CA ALA A 115 11.60 -3.33 -2.67
C ALA A 115 10.73 -2.06 -2.67
N ASN A 116 9.49 -2.17 -2.20
CA ASN A 116 8.53 -1.06 -2.18
C ASN A 116 7.82 -0.90 -0.83
N SER A 117 8.17 -1.72 0.15
CA SER A 117 7.62 -1.72 1.50
C SER A 117 8.67 -2.28 2.47
N TYR A 118 8.65 -1.87 3.73
CA TYR A 118 9.41 -2.51 4.82
C TYR A 118 8.61 -3.60 5.55
N VAL A 119 7.30 -3.67 5.29
CA VAL A 119 6.38 -4.59 5.96
C VAL A 119 5.56 -5.39 4.96
N THR A 120 5.25 -6.63 5.34
CA THR A 120 4.22 -7.44 4.69
C THR A 120 2.83 -7.00 5.13
N LEU A 121 1.79 -7.40 4.38
CA LEU A 121 0.40 -7.13 4.75
C LEU A 121 0.03 -7.80 6.09
N THR A 122 0.52 -9.01 6.32
CA THR A 122 0.30 -9.76 7.56
C THR A 122 0.88 -9.04 8.76
N GLU A 123 2.14 -8.59 8.70
CA GLU A 123 2.76 -7.82 9.79
C GLU A 123 2.01 -6.51 10.09
N ALA A 124 1.52 -5.83 9.05
CA ALA A 124 0.71 -4.62 9.21
C ALA A 124 -0.63 -4.92 9.91
N ASP A 125 -1.36 -5.94 9.47
CA ASP A 125 -2.63 -6.35 10.08
C ASP A 125 -2.44 -6.78 11.55
N GLU A 126 -1.38 -7.52 11.87
CA GLU A 126 -1.05 -7.95 13.23
C GLU A 126 -0.70 -6.77 14.15
N TYR A 127 0.12 -5.83 13.68
CA TYR A 127 0.45 -4.62 14.42
C TYR A 127 -0.80 -3.79 14.72
N ILE A 128 -1.65 -3.54 13.72
CA ILE A 128 -2.84 -2.70 13.89
C ILE A 128 -3.83 -3.37 14.85
N ARG A 129 -4.03 -4.68 14.73
CA ARG A 129 -4.88 -5.44 15.65
C ARG A 129 -4.37 -5.42 17.07
N SER A 130 -3.06 -5.61 17.27
CA SER A 130 -2.48 -5.61 18.61
C SER A 130 -2.47 -4.22 19.27
N LYS A 131 -2.27 -3.15 18.50
CA LYS A 131 -2.19 -1.78 19.04
C LYS A 131 -3.54 -1.08 19.16
N ARG A 132 -4.44 -1.27 18.20
CA ARG A 132 -5.72 -0.52 18.10
C ARG A 132 -6.96 -1.42 18.19
N GLY A 133 -6.81 -2.74 18.25
CA GLY A 133 -7.93 -3.67 18.14
C GLY A 133 -8.53 -3.65 16.74
N HIS A 134 -9.84 -3.45 16.62
CA HIS A 134 -10.49 -3.25 15.33
C HIS A 134 -10.36 -1.79 14.88
N SER A 135 -9.75 -1.57 13.72
CA SER A 135 -9.65 -0.24 13.13
C SER A 135 -10.79 -0.06 12.16
N SER A 136 -11.74 0.83 12.50
CA SER A 136 -12.92 1.13 11.68
C SER A 136 -12.60 1.65 10.28
N VAL A 137 -11.36 2.09 10.05
CA VAL A 137 -10.91 2.60 8.75
C VAL A 137 -10.07 1.53 8.04
N TRP A 138 -9.03 0.98 8.70
CA TRP A 138 -8.14 0.00 8.08
C TRP A 138 -8.86 -1.32 7.73
N ASP A 139 -9.75 -1.79 8.60
CA ASP A 139 -10.47 -3.06 8.38
C ASP A 139 -11.50 -2.95 7.25
N THR A 140 -11.88 -1.74 6.85
CA THR A 140 -12.80 -1.50 5.72
C THR A 140 -12.11 -1.45 4.36
N LEU A 141 -10.78 -1.32 4.34
CA LEU A 141 -10.01 -1.32 3.11
C LEU A 141 -9.93 -2.73 2.51
N SER A 142 -10.02 -2.80 1.18
CA SER A 142 -9.67 -4.02 0.46
C SER A 142 -8.18 -4.35 0.66
N GLN A 143 -7.82 -5.62 0.47
CA GLN A 143 -6.43 -6.05 0.61
C GLN A 143 -5.49 -5.24 -0.31
N GLU A 144 -5.91 -4.96 -1.54
CA GLU A 144 -5.15 -4.12 -2.46
C GLU A 144 -5.06 -2.66 -1.97
N GLY A 145 -6.14 -2.09 -1.45
CA GLY A 145 -6.12 -0.76 -0.84
C GLY A 145 -5.09 -0.65 0.29
N LYS A 146 -5.04 -1.66 1.17
CA LYS A 146 -4.02 -1.76 2.23
C LYS A 146 -2.60 -1.78 1.67
N LYS A 147 -2.34 -2.58 0.62
CA LYS A 147 -1.00 -2.66 -0.02
C LYS A 147 -0.57 -1.32 -0.61
N HIS A 148 -1.46 -0.64 -1.31
CA HIS A 148 -1.16 0.66 -1.91
C HIS A 148 -0.80 1.72 -0.88
N ILE A 149 -1.60 1.82 0.18
CA ILE A 149 -1.35 2.77 1.27
C ILE A 149 -0.02 2.46 1.96
N LEU A 150 0.34 1.17 2.14
CA LEU A 150 1.64 0.80 2.68
C LEU A 150 2.79 1.26 1.77
N ILE A 151 2.65 1.11 0.45
CA ILE A 151 3.66 1.56 -0.52
C ILE A 151 3.78 3.09 -0.51
N GLU A 152 2.66 3.79 -0.40
CA GLU A 152 2.65 5.24 -0.29
C GLU A 152 3.31 5.73 1.00
N ALA A 153 2.97 5.12 2.13
CA ALA A 153 3.63 5.36 3.41
C ALA A 153 5.14 5.12 3.35
N CYS A 154 5.56 4.07 2.65
CA CYS A 154 6.97 3.78 2.41
C CYS A 154 7.65 4.89 1.59
N LYS A 155 7.01 5.35 0.51
CA LYS A 155 7.50 6.48 -0.30
C LYS A 155 7.64 7.75 0.52
N ASP A 156 6.70 8.04 1.42
CA ASP A 156 6.76 9.21 2.30
C ASP A 156 7.95 9.16 3.25
N ILE A 157 8.18 8.00 3.87
CA ILE A 157 9.33 7.76 4.75
C ILE A 157 10.65 7.90 3.98
N ASN A 158 10.71 7.43 2.74
CA ASN A 158 11.93 7.43 1.94
C ASN A 158 12.34 8.82 1.44
N ARG A 159 11.48 9.85 1.57
CA ARG A 159 11.85 11.24 1.23
C ARG A 159 12.76 11.88 2.26
N PHE A 160 12.95 11.26 3.42
CA PHE A 160 13.78 11.79 4.48
C PHE A 160 15.26 11.42 4.28
N ASN A 161 16.14 12.27 4.82
CA ASN A 161 17.57 12.00 4.85
C ASN A 161 17.91 11.15 6.08
N PHE A 162 18.38 9.93 5.84
CA PHE A 162 18.83 9.01 6.88
C PHE A 162 20.29 9.29 7.25
N ILE A 163 20.71 8.85 8.44
CA ILE A 163 22.08 9.06 8.96
C ILE A 163 23.10 8.23 8.18
N ASN A 164 22.78 6.95 7.98
CA ASN A 164 23.64 5.98 7.32
C ASN A 164 23.25 5.84 5.85
N GLU A 165 24.23 5.43 5.04
CA GLU A 165 24.00 5.14 3.63
C GLU A 165 23.36 3.75 3.44
N PRO A 166 22.58 3.57 2.37
CA PRO A 166 22.12 2.27 1.86
C PRO A 166 23.20 1.17 1.87
N TYR A 167 22.84 -0.07 2.19
CA TYR A 167 23.78 -1.21 2.15
C TYR A 167 24.28 -1.50 0.72
N TYR A 168 23.38 -1.56 -0.26
CA TYR A 168 23.73 -1.64 -1.68
C TYR A 168 23.49 -0.30 -2.38
N SER A 169 24.32 0.01 -3.38
CA SER A 169 24.15 1.24 -4.18
C SER A 169 22.90 1.24 -5.06
N ASN A 170 22.33 0.08 -5.36
CA ASN A 170 21.16 -0.09 -6.22
C ASN A 170 19.88 -0.51 -5.45
N GLN A 171 19.88 -0.51 -4.12
CA GLN A 171 18.68 -0.85 -3.36
C GLN A 171 17.62 0.25 -3.50
N ALA A 172 16.34 -0.15 -3.54
CA ALA A 172 15.23 0.79 -3.73
C ALA A 172 14.89 1.60 -2.47
N LEU A 173 15.10 1.01 -1.29
CA LEU A 173 14.73 1.59 0.00
C LEU A 173 15.98 1.93 0.82
N PRO A 174 15.99 3.02 1.60
CA PRO A 174 17.12 3.40 2.47
C PRO A 174 17.57 2.33 3.46
N PHE A 175 16.66 1.47 3.94
CA PHE A 175 17.01 0.34 4.79
C PHE A 175 17.02 -0.98 4.02
N PRO A 176 17.90 -1.93 4.36
CA PRO A 176 18.89 -1.88 5.44
C PRO A 176 20.01 -0.90 5.10
N ASP A 177 20.59 -0.31 6.13
CA ASP A 177 21.73 0.61 5.97
C ASP A 177 23.06 -0.14 6.06
N SER A 178 24.16 0.57 5.81
CA SER A 178 25.54 0.06 5.87
C SER A 178 25.98 -0.47 7.23
N THR A 179 25.23 -0.19 8.30
CA THR A 179 25.50 -0.69 9.67
C THR A 179 24.59 -1.84 10.06
N HIS A 180 23.67 -2.22 9.17
CA HIS A 180 22.72 -3.30 9.42
C HIS A 180 23.45 -4.62 9.59
N GLU A 181 22.99 -5.42 10.56
CA GLU A 181 23.62 -6.69 10.85
C GLU A 181 23.43 -7.70 9.71
N THR A 182 24.54 -8.30 9.30
CA THR A 182 24.56 -9.35 8.27
C THR A 182 25.42 -10.53 8.69
N LEU A 183 25.11 -11.70 8.15
CA LEU A 183 25.95 -12.88 8.17
C LEU A 183 26.27 -13.27 6.74
N SER A 184 27.55 -13.34 6.40
CA SER A 184 28.01 -13.80 5.09
C SER A 184 28.69 -15.15 5.22
N GLY A 185 28.54 -16.01 4.23
CA GLY A 185 29.22 -17.29 4.16
C GLY A 185 28.69 -18.17 3.06
N ASP A 186 29.13 -19.44 3.06
CA ASP A 186 28.81 -20.38 2.00
C ASP A 186 27.78 -21.41 2.49
N VAL A 187 26.97 -21.93 1.58
CA VAL A 187 26.05 -23.01 1.90
C VAL A 187 26.88 -24.26 2.23
N ALA A 188 26.89 -24.69 3.48
CA ALA A 188 27.61 -25.88 3.92
C ALA A 188 26.97 -27.17 3.38
N THR A 189 25.64 -27.22 3.35
CA THR A 189 24.89 -28.36 2.79
C THR A 189 23.58 -27.86 2.19
N PRO A 190 23.36 -28.02 0.87
CA PRO A 190 22.07 -27.71 0.28
C PRO A 190 21.06 -28.79 0.64
N LEU A 191 19.99 -28.42 1.34
CA LEU A 191 18.93 -29.35 1.75
C LEU A 191 17.78 -29.35 0.75
N SER A 192 17.35 -28.17 0.29
CA SER A 192 16.33 -27.97 -0.73
C SER A 192 16.42 -26.55 -1.32
N THR A 193 15.58 -26.22 -2.30
CA THR A 193 15.41 -24.84 -2.79
C THR A 193 14.80 -23.89 -1.75
N THR A 194 14.31 -24.39 -0.63
CA THR A 194 13.71 -23.60 0.47
C THR A 194 14.50 -23.68 1.76
N ARG A 195 15.56 -24.49 1.82
CA ARG A 195 16.32 -24.76 3.06
C ARG A 195 17.80 -24.82 2.77
N ILE A 196 18.56 -23.98 3.45
CA ILE A 196 20.02 -24.01 3.41
C ILE A 196 20.59 -24.24 4.80
N LYS A 197 21.76 -24.89 4.85
CA LYS A 197 22.56 -25.03 6.05
C LYS A 197 23.86 -24.25 5.90
N ASN A 198 24.25 -23.52 6.94
CA ASN A 198 25.59 -22.93 7.08
C ASN A 198 26.24 -23.52 8.35
N THR A 199 27.52 -23.32 8.59
CA THR A 199 28.20 -23.84 9.81
C THR A 199 28.31 -22.81 10.93
N ASN A 200 27.89 -21.56 10.71
CA ASN A 200 28.13 -20.42 11.59
C ASN A 200 26.90 -19.50 11.76
N PHE A 201 25.69 -20.03 12.03
CA PHE A 201 24.52 -19.17 12.33
C PHE A 201 24.52 -18.63 13.78
N SER A 202 25.66 -18.15 14.28
CA SER A 202 25.73 -17.45 15.57
C SER A 202 25.88 -15.94 15.37
N SER A 203 24.98 -15.16 16.00
CA SER A 203 25.13 -13.71 16.16
C SER A 203 25.36 -13.41 17.65
N ASP A 204 26.32 -12.53 17.95
CA ASP A 204 26.66 -12.09 19.31
C ASP A 204 25.93 -10.79 19.70
N SER A 205 25.16 -10.20 18.78
CA SER A 205 24.60 -8.84 18.89
C SER A 205 23.58 -8.64 20.01
N TYR A 206 23.13 -9.71 20.69
CA TYR A 206 22.18 -9.67 21.81
C TYR A 206 22.62 -10.40 23.08
N GLY A 207 23.93 -10.56 23.29
CA GLY A 207 24.50 -11.06 24.55
C GLY A 207 24.48 -12.58 24.67
N SER A 208 25.68 -13.17 24.59
CA SER A 208 26.17 -14.49 25.05
C SER A 208 25.36 -15.78 24.85
N GLU A 209 24.12 -15.78 24.37
CA GLU A 209 23.40 -17.01 24.02
C GLU A 209 23.23 -17.13 22.51
N LYS A 210 24.04 -18.02 21.92
CA LYS A 210 23.97 -18.50 20.53
C LYS A 210 22.63 -19.18 20.15
N TYR A 211 21.52 -18.90 20.84
CA TYR A 211 20.36 -19.79 20.89
C TYR A 211 19.00 -19.12 20.71
N ASN A 212 18.90 -17.92 20.14
CA ASN A 212 17.58 -17.43 19.74
C ASN A 212 17.15 -18.14 18.45
N HIS A 213 16.48 -19.29 18.59
CA HIS A 213 15.74 -19.90 17.50
C HIS A 213 14.87 -18.81 16.85
N ASN A 214 14.92 -18.73 15.51
CA ASN A 214 14.24 -17.72 14.71
C ASN A 214 14.80 -16.29 14.77
N TYR A 215 16.03 -16.07 15.25
CA TYR A 215 16.64 -14.72 15.19
C TYR A 215 16.57 -14.09 13.79
N TRP A 216 16.87 -14.87 12.75
CA TRP A 216 16.88 -14.40 11.36
C TRP A 216 15.49 -14.37 10.71
N GLN A 217 14.43 -14.75 11.42
CA GLN A 217 13.06 -14.74 10.91
C GLN A 217 12.63 -13.31 10.55
N TYR A 218 12.04 -13.12 9.37
CA TYR A 218 11.71 -11.82 8.77
C TYR A 218 12.92 -11.01 8.27
N GLY A 219 14.12 -11.59 8.29
CA GLY A 219 15.26 -11.11 7.51
C GLY A 219 15.18 -11.52 6.03
N THR A 220 16.24 -11.27 5.28
CA THR A 220 16.37 -11.73 3.89
C THR A 220 17.66 -12.46 3.64
N LEU A 221 17.59 -13.45 2.75
CA LEU A 221 18.74 -14.16 2.22
C LEU A 221 18.99 -13.73 0.78
N HIS A 222 20.23 -13.38 0.48
CA HIS A 222 20.71 -12.95 -0.83
C HIS A 222 21.77 -13.94 -1.30
N ILE A 223 21.59 -14.54 -2.48
CA ILE A 223 22.65 -15.34 -3.10
C ILE A 223 23.58 -14.41 -3.89
N THR A 224 24.83 -14.33 -3.45
CA THR A 224 25.83 -13.42 -4.03
C THR A 224 26.73 -14.09 -5.04
N ASN A 225 26.86 -15.41 -5.00
CA ASN A 225 27.69 -16.19 -5.92
C ASN A 225 27.09 -17.57 -6.22
N ALA A 226 27.48 -18.14 -7.35
CA ALA A 226 27.00 -19.42 -7.89
C ALA A 226 25.48 -19.50 -8.10
N THR A 227 24.94 -20.71 -8.28
CA THR A 227 23.53 -20.93 -8.63
C THR A 227 22.64 -21.01 -7.38
N PRO A 228 21.49 -20.30 -7.32
CA PRO A 228 21.02 -19.29 -8.27
C PRO A 228 21.51 -17.87 -7.93
N LEU A 229 22.26 -17.26 -8.83
CA LEU A 229 22.87 -15.94 -8.64
C LEU A 229 21.78 -14.84 -8.53
N ARG A 230 21.92 -13.94 -7.55
CA ARG A 230 21.02 -12.78 -7.29
C ARG A 230 19.61 -13.15 -6.82
N ASP A 231 19.36 -14.40 -6.46
CA ASP A 231 18.10 -14.74 -5.82
C ASP A 231 18.00 -14.09 -4.43
N ILE A 232 16.89 -13.39 -4.17
CA ILE A 232 16.56 -12.79 -2.88
C ILE A 232 15.26 -13.40 -2.35
N ARG A 233 15.27 -13.87 -1.11
CA ARG A 233 14.13 -14.53 -0.44
C ARG A 233 13.98 -14.05 1.00
N ASN A 234 12.75 -13.99 1.51
CA ASN A 234 12.56 -13.73 2.93
C ASN A 234 12.81 -15.01 3.72
N VAL A 235 13.27 -14.84 4.96
CA VAL A 235 13.48 -15.93 5.89
C VAL A 235 12.19 -16.20 6.65
N ALA A 236 11.61 -17.39 6.46
CA ALA A 236 10.42 -17.84 7.16
C ALA A 236 10.74 -18.32 8.59
N SER A 237 11.89 -18.95 8.79
CA SER A 237 12.36 -19.40 10.10
C SER A 237 13.87 -19.67 10.09
N SER A 238 14.48 -19.68 11.28
CA SER A 238 15.88 -20.09 11.44
C SER A 238 16.07 -20.94 12.70
N ASN A 239 16.95 -21.92 12.64
CA ASN A 239 17.24 -22.82 13.75
C ASN A 239 18.74 -22.81 14.00
N ALA A 240 19.15 -22.17 15.10
CA ALA A 240 20.54 -22.05 15.51
C ALA A 240 21.16 -23.37 16.01
N VAL A 241 20.36 -24.35 16.46
CA VAL A 241 20.87 -25.66 16.90
C VAL A 241 21.30 -26.52 15.71
N ASN A 242 20.54 -26.45 14.62
CA ASN A 242 20.81 -27.25 13.42
C ASN A 242 21.53 -26.45 12.32
N ASP A 243 21.71 -25.16 12.55
CA ASP A 243 22.20 -24.17 11.60
C ASP A 243 21.40 -24.18 10.27
N ILE A 244 20.07 -24.19 10.35
CA ILE A 244 19.20 -24.22 9.16
C ILE A 244 18.37 -22.94 9.05
N VAL A 245 18.37 -22.35 7.87
CA VAL A 245 17.46 -21.27 7.48
C VAL A 245 16.42 -21.82 6.51
N THR A 246 15.15 -21.53 6.77
CA THR A 246 14.02 -21.87 5.90
C THR A 246 13.47 -20.60 5.26
N LEU A 247 13.27 -20.63 3.95
CA LEU A 247 12.81 -19.50 3.14
C LEU A 247 11.29 -19.54 2.94
N ASP A 248 10.68 -18.38 2.77
CA ASP A 248 9.23 -18.23 2.51
C ASP A 248 8.79 -18.77 1.15
N SER A 249 9.72 -18.84 0.21
CA SER A 249 9.52 -19.24 -1.17
C SER A 249 10.78 -19.87 -1.74
N ALA A 250 10.61 -20.76 -2.73
CA ALA A 250 11.71 -21.50 -3.31
C ALA A 250 12.66 -20.57 -4.09
N LEU A 251 13.96 -20.84 -3.95
CA LEU A 251 14.99 -20.35 -4.85
C LEU A 251 14.76 -20.88 -6.27
N SER A 252 15.18 -20.12 -7.28
CA SER A 252 15.01 -20.43 -8.71
C SER A 252 15.83 -21.65 -9.15
N GLY A 253 16.81 -22.04 -8.35
CA GLY A 253 17.60 -23.27 -8.48
C GLY A 253 18.06 -23.78 -7.12
N THR A 254 18.53 -25.03 -7.08
CA THR A 254 19.06 -25.63 -5.85
C THR A 254 20.47 -25.07 -5.58
N PRO A 255 20.72 -24.48 -4.40
CA PRO A 255 22.06 -24.08 -4.00
C PRO A 255 23.05 -25.24 -4.01
N THR A 256 24.33 -24.93 -4.10
CA THR A 256 25.43 -25.89 -4.01
C THR A 256 26.36 -25.52 -2.87
N VAL A 257 27.36 -26.34 -2.57
CA VAL A 257 28.33 -26.03 -1.51
C VAL A 257 29.23 -24.82 -1.81
N ASN A 258 29.27 -24.38 -3.07
CA ASN A 258 30.00 -23.19 -3.51
C ASN A 258 29.09 -21.96 -3.65
N THR A 259 27.88 -22.01 -3.08
CA THR A 259 26.93 -20.91 -3.16
C THR A 259 27.15 -19.97 -1.97
N ASP A 260 27.70 -18.80 -2.26
CA ASP A 260 27.90 -17.74 -1.27
C ASP A 260 26.60 -16.97 -1.07
N PHE A 261 26.31 -16.60 0.18
CA PHE A 261 25.14 -15.83 0.54
C PHE A 261 25.47 -14.71 1.54
N ILE A 262 24.56 -13.74 1.58
CA ILE A 262 24.46 -12.74 2.64
C ILE A 262 23.06 -12.86 3.25
N LEU A 263 23.02 -13.02 4.57
CA LEU A 263 21.80 -13.07 5.36
C LEU A 263 21.68 -11.76 6.15
N PHE A 264 20.61 -11.01 5.92
CA PHE A 264 20.30 -9.80 6.66
C PHE A 264 19.46 -10.15 7.88
N ALA A 265 19.79 -9.55 9.04
CA ALA A 265 18.96 -9.63 10.22
C ALA A 265 17.59 -8.96 9.96
N PRO A 266 16.55 -9.26 10.76
CA PRO A 266 15.26 -8.61 10.61
C PRO A 266 15.38 -7.11 10.77
N LEU A 267 14.64 -6.35 9.95
CA LEU A 267 14.63 -4.90 10.08
C LEU A 267 14.07 -4.49 11.45
N ASP A 268 14.67 -3.45 12.03
CA ASP A 268 14.23 -2.93 13.32
C ASP A 268 12.72 -2.58 13.31
N VAL A 269 12.02 -3.08 14.34
CA VAL A 269 10.58 -2.93 14.50
C VAL A 269 10.10 -1.49 14.44
N ASN A 270 10.92 -0.51 14.86
CA ASN A 270 10.52 0.90 14.81
C ASN A 270 10.40 1.42 13.38
N VAL A 271 11.22 0.93 12.44
CA VAL A 271 11.11 1.30 11.02
C VAL A 271 9.83 0.71 10.42
N LYS A 272 9.57 -0.58 10.71
CA LYS A 272 8.34 -1.27 10.30
C LYS A 272 7.09 -0.58 10.84
N TYR A 273 7.05 -0.30 12.14
CA TYR A 273 5.93 0.37 12.81
C TYR A 273 5.76 1.81 12.34
N ALA A 274 6.84 2.51 12.00
CA ALA A 274 6.74 3.85 11.43
C ALA A 274 6.00 3.83 10.09
N GLN A 275 6.27 2.86 9.21
CA GLN A 275 5.53 2.71 7.96
C GLN A 275 4.05 2.42 8.21
N ILE A 276 3.73 1.54 9.16
CA ILE A 276 2.35 1.18 9.46
C ILE A 276 1.58 2.37 10.07
N GLU A 277 2.20 3.14 10.96
CA GLU A 277 1.59 4.35 11.52
C GLU A 277 1.47 5.48 10.50
N GLN A 278 2.41 5.59 9.55
CA GLN A 278 2.28 6.50 8.42
C GLN A 278 1.14 6.07 7.50
N ALA A 279 1.00 4.77 7.22
CA ALA A 279 -0.11 4.23 6.43
C ALA A 279 -1.46 4.56 7.08
N LEU A 280 -1.62 4.26 8.37
CA LEU A 280 -2.82 4.62 9.13
C LEU A 280 -3.10 6.13 9.09
N PHE A 281 -2.06 6.94 9.27
CA PHE A 281 -2.19 8.38 9.16
C PHE A 281 -2.66 8.78 7.76
N ILE A 282 -2.14 8.21 6.68
CA ILE A 282 -2.62 8.45 5.31
C ILE A 282 -4.10 8.10 5.18
N VAL A 283 -4.55 6.93 5.64
CA VAL A 283 -5.97 6.54 5.50
C VAL A 283 -6.90 7.44 6.32
N GLU A 284 -6.52 7.70 7.58
CA GLU A 284 -7.23 8.64 8.43
C GLU A 284 -7.17 10.05 7.84
N THR A 285 -6.14 10.34 7.02
CA THR A 285 -5.90 11.65 6.43
C THR A 285 -6.63 11.96 5.15
N GLU A 286 -6.64 11.03 4.23
CA GLU A 286 -7.33 11.13 2.96
C GLU A 286 -8.83 10.81 3.10
N GLY A 287 -9.20 9.96 4.06
CA GLY A 287 -10.59 9.59 4.34
C GLY A 287 -11.44 10.70 4.98
N SER A 288 -10.84 11.77 5.52
CA SER A 288 -11.58 12.90 6.09
C SER A 288 -11.29 14.22 5.37
N LYS A 289 -12.32 14.69 4.66
CA LYS A 289 -12.46 16.00 3.98
C LYS A 289 -12.40 17.19 4.97
N SER A 290 -11.31 17.31 5.73
CA SER A 290 -11.12 18.34 6.76
C SER A 290 -10.25 19.49 6.22
N ILE A 291 -10.73 20.72 6.41
CA ILE A 291 -10.12 22.01 6.03
C ILE A 291 -8.66 22.13 6.51
N PHE A 292 -8.31 21.48 7.62
CA PHE A 292 -6.94 21.48 8.15
C PHE A 292 -5.95 20.77 7.22
N ARG A 293 -6.41 19.88 6.33
CA ARG A 293 -5.52 19.07 5.48
C ARG A 293 -5.23 19.66 4.13
N ALA A 294 -6.16 20.38 3.51
CA ALA A 294 -5.88 21.13 2.27
C ALA A 294 -4.72 22.13 2.47
N LYS A 295 -4.59 22.67 3.68
CA LYS A 295 -3.45 23.49 4.12
C LYS A 295 -2.15 22.70 4.24
N ALA A 296 -2.19 21.45 4.67
CA ALA A 296 -1.00 20.60 4.88
C ALA A 296 -0.41 20.07 3.56
N ILE A 297 -1.25 19.85 2.54
CA ILE A 297 -0.84 19.35 1.21
C ILE A 297 -0.54 20.46 0.19
N GLY A 298 -0.59 21.74 0.61
CA GLY A 298 -0.18 22.87 -0.23
C GLY A 298 -1.16 23.26 -1.34
N ILE A 299 -2.45 22.90 -1.22
CA ILE A 299 -3.49 23.36 -2.16
C ILE A 299 -3.76 24.84 -1.90
N GLU A 300 -3.59 25.69 -2.93
CA GLU A 300 -3.84 27.14 -2.80
C GLU A 300 -5.33 27.49 -2.68
N GLU A 301 -6.21 26.65 -3.24
CA GLU A 301 -7.66 26.86 -3.23
C GLU A 301 -8.39 25.52 -3.25
N THR A 302 -9.26 25.28 -2.27
CA THR A 302 -10.12 24.10 -2.24
C THR A 302 -11.57 24.50 -2.01
N GLN A 303 -12.50 23.66 -2.47
CA GLN A 303 -13.93 23.86 -2.31
C GLN A 303 -14.52 22.66 -1.57
N ILE A 304 -15.19 22.93 -0.45
CA ILE A 304 -15.91 21.92 0.33
C ILE A 304 -17.38 22.35 0.40
N GLY A 305 -18.22 21.68 -0.38
CA GLY A 305 -19.61 22.10 -0.57
C GLY A 305 -19.69 23.50 -1.21
N ASP A 306 -20.41 24.41 -0.56
CA ASP A 306 -20.61 25.79 -1.02
C ASP A 306 -19.51 26.76 -0.55
N VAL A 307 -18.57 26.30 0.27
CA VAL A 307 -17.52 27.16 0.84
C VAL A 307 -16.22 26.97 0.07
N ARG A 308 -15.73 28.08 -0.52
CA ARG A 308 -14.43 28.17 -1.19
C ARG A 308 -13.42 28.76 -0.23
N ILE A 309 -12.34 28.03 0.03
CA ILE A 309 -11.27 28.44 0.95
C ILE A 309 -9.98 28.62 0.13
N ARG A 310 -9.46 29.84 0.12
CA ARG A 310 -8.17 30.19 -0.49
C ARG A 310 -7.12 30.35 0.60
N PHE A 311 -6.07 29.55 0.53
CA PHE A 311 -4.94 29.61 1.46
C PHE A 311 -3.94 30.66 0.99
N GLN A 312 -3.24 31.32 1.93
CA GLN A 312 -2.32 32.41 1.62
C GLN A 312 -1.12 31.91 0.78
N LYS A 313 -0.94 32.49 -0.40
CA LYS A 313 0.21 32.23 -1.29
C LYS A 313 1.53 32.51 -0.54
N GLY A 314 2.38 31.50 -0.41
CA GLY A 314 3.66 31.60 0.30
C GLY A 314 3.77 30.77 1.58
N ALA A 315 2.70 30.07 2.00
CA ALA A 315 2.88 28.92 2.88
C ALA A 315 3.58 27.83 2.05
N SER A 316 4.88 27.65 2.27
CA SER A 316 5.75 26.68 1.58
C SER A 316 4.99 25.40 1.25
N SER A 317 5.19 24.85 0.05
CA SER A 317 4.86 23.46 -0.30
C SER A 317 5.33 22.54 0.83
N GLN A 318 4.46 22.26 1.79
CA GLN A 318 4.89 21.62 3.03
C GLN A 318 5.15 20.17 2.70
N LYS A 319 6.35 19.73 3.10
CA LYS A 319 6.75 18.34 3.22
C LYS A 319 5.54 17.52 3.63
N ILE A 320 5.27 16.43 2.93
CA ILE A 320 4.26 15.46 3.36
C ILE A 320 4.52 15.19 4.84
N ALA A 321 3.52 15.50 5.67
CA ALA A 321 3.66 15.44 7.10
C ALA A 321 3.77 13.96 7.48
N LEU A 322 4.95 13.54 7.89
CA LEU A 322 5.13 12.26 8.54
C LEU A 322 4.27 12.27 9.82
N SER A 323 3.55 11.18 10.06
CA SER A 323 2.78 10.96 11.29
C SER A 323 3.67 11.29 12.50
N PRO A 324 3.17 12.02 13.52
CA PRO A 324 3.97 12.31 14.71
C PRO A 324 4.54 11.06 15.37
N ILE A 325 3.80 9.94 15.31
CA ILE A 325 4.23 8.64 15.84
C ILE A 325 5.33 8.06 14.94
N ALA A 326 5.13 8.03 13.63
CA ALA A 326 6.14 7.55 12.68
C ALA A 326 7.44 8.38 12.78
N HIS A 327 7.35 9.70 12.94
CA HIS A 327 8.48 10.58 13.16
C HIS A 327 9.22 10.26 14.45
N LYS A 328 8.50 10.02 15.55
CA LYS A 328 9.12 9.61 16.82
C LYS A 328 9.87 8.29 16.68
N LEU A 329 9.27 7.30 16.01
CA LEU A 329 9.86 5.98 15.77
C LEU A 329 11.12 6.06 14.88
N LEU A 330 11.12 6.94 13.87
CA LEU A 330 12.25 7.12 12.95
C LEU A 330 13.32 8.08 13.47
N SER A 331 13.05 8.84 14.54
CA SER A 331 13.90 9.96 14.98
C SER A 331 15.38 9.63 15.19
N ARG A 332 15.72 8.38 15.57
CA ARG A 332 17.11 7.94 15.73
C ARG A 332 17.84 7.66 14.42
N TYR A 333 17.12 7.46 13.32
CA TYR A 333 17.67 7.18 11.98
C TYR A 333 17.71 8.43 11.10
N LEU A 334 16.96 9.47 11.47
CA LEU A 334 16.86 10.71 10.72
C LEU A 334 18.07 11.60 11.00
N ARG A 335 18.68 12.13 9.93
CA ARG A 335 19.76 13.11 10.05
C ARG A 335 19.21 14.39 10.66
N ARG A 336 19.71 14.79 11.83
CA ARG A 336 19.35 16.07 12.44
C ARG A 336 19.79 17.19 11.51
N SER A 337 18.84 17.88 10.88
CA SER A 337 19.15 19.12 10.19
C SER A 337 19.54 20.15 11.25
N TYR A 338 20.83 20.37 11.45
CA TYR A 338 21.29 21.51 12.20
C TYR A 338 20.84 22.75 11.43
N ARG A 339 19.83 23.45 11.96
CA ARG A 339 19.60 24.84 11.54
C ARG A 339 20.81 25.60 12.01
N ILE A 340 21.75 25.85 11.12
CA ILE A 340 22.76 26.88 11.34
C ILE A 340 21.97 28.18 11.44
N GLY A 341 21.73 28.65 12.67
CA GLY A 341 21.23 29.99 12.88
C GLY A 341 22.21 30.93 12.20
N ARG A 342 21.77 31.67 11.20
CA ARG A 342 22.51 32.85 10.77
C ARG A 342 22.59 33.76 12.00
N ALA A 343 23.78 33.86 12.57
CA ALA A 343 24.11 34.80 13.62
C ALA A 343 23.98 36.24 13.11
#